data_AF-A0A2S1QBL1-F1
#
_entry.id   AF-A0A2S1QBL1-F1
#
_cell.length_a   1.000
_cell.length_b   1.000
_cell.length_c   1.000
_cell.angle_alpha   90.00
_cell.angle_beta   90.00
_cell.angle_gamma   90.00
#
_symmetry.space_group_name_H-M   'P 1'
#
loop_
_entity.id
_entity.type
_entity.pdbx_description
1 polymer ?
#
loop_
_entity_poly.entity_id
_entity_poly.type
_entity_poly.pdbx_seq_one_letter_code
_entity_poly.pdbx_strand_id
1 'polypeptide(L)'
;MLKKILYTLLLLAIISCNQIQKATDAITQPSAREVYARGFEKDDSIYNSWNSAFAKAYQKKVLPKDQNVLSGLPYTTVGTYSSNNLIPYRYTFTLAAGEIFHAEVENNVDSTAIFLDLFTWENDSIINPTPRLSNAPNERKFTTKITASGLYTLLIQPEIGTNSSFTLKIYTTPQYGFPVSGKDNKAIQSFWGASRSGGKRSHEGVDIFAARGTPVVAITDGMVSSTGNRGLGGKQLWLRDGIFGQSLYYAHLDSIIATTGKRVKIGDTLGLVGNTGNARTTPPHLHFGIYNRTGAINPYPYIKQTEMPTILDSLSSNLGVLKNNGTMRLSPTSTSERVGTLKRRDTVLLLEKTGNWFHIRTHDSLQGYLYKTAIKPVPFT
;
A
#
# COMPACT_ATOMS: atom_id res chain seq x y z
N MET A 1 29.38 -35.76 -40.06
CA MET A 1 28.69 -35.45 -38.80
C MET A 1 29.39 -34.38 -37.96
N LEU A 2 30.73 -34.35 -37.88
CA LEU A 2 31.49 -33.35 -37.09
C LEU A 2 31.23 -31.88 -37.48
N LYS A 3 31.04 -31.57 -38.78
CA LYS A 3 30.73 -30.20 -39.24
C LYS A 3 29.36 -29.69 -38.75
N LYS A 4 28.34 -30.55 -38.56
CA LYS A 4 27.02 -30.10 -38.09
C LYS A 4 27.02 -29.79 -36.59
N ILE A 5 27.79 -30.53 -35.78
CA ILE A 5 27.93 -30.30 -34.33
C ILE A 5 28.75 -29.02 -34.06
N LEU A 6 29.75 -28.75 -34.89
CA LEU A 6 30.51 -27.49 -34.80
C LEU A 6 29.63 -26.27 -35.13
N TYR A 7 28.68 -26.38 -36.07
CA TYR A 7 27.73 -25.31 -36.37
C TYR A 7 26.67 -25.10 -35.26
N THR A 8 26.24 -26.14 -34.55
CA THR A 8 25.33 -25.97 -33.39
C THR A 8 26.04 -25.39 -32.16
N LEU A 9 27.31 -25.73 -31.92
CA LEU A 9 28.13 -25.09 -30.87
C LEU A 9 28.57 -23.66 -31.24
N LEU A 10 28.74 -23.36 -32.54
CA LEU A 10 29.01 -22.00 -33.01
C LEU A 10 27.74 -21.12 -32.99
N LEU A 11 26.54 -21.70 -33.14
CA LEU A 11 25.27 -20.96 -33.00
C LEU A 11 25.00 -20.49 -31.56
N LEU A 12 25.56 -21.18 -30.56
CA LEU A 12 25.52 -20.74 -29.14
C LEU A 12 26.57 -19.66 -28.82
N ALA A 13 27.51 -19.39 -29.72
CA ALA A 13 28.61 -18.43 -29.52
C ALA A 13 28.34 -17.02 -30.11
N ILE A 14 27.15 -16.79 -30.70
CA ILE A 14 26.76 -15.48 -31.29
C ILE A 14 25.62 -14.84 -30.51
N ILE A 15 25.38 -15.26 -29.28
CA ILE A 15 24.49 -14.54 -28.38
C ILE A 15 25.29 -13.36 -27.86
N SER A 16 25.10 -12.19 -28.46
CA SER A 16 25.71 -10.95 -27.97
C SER A 16 25.36 -10.75 -26.50
N CYS A 17 26.23 -10.10 -25.71
CA CYS A 17 25.97 -9.84 -24.28
C CYS A 17 24.58 -9.27 -24.01
N ASN A 18 24.03 -8.49 -24.97
CA ASN A 18 22.70 -7.92 -24.91
C ASN A 18 21.58 -8.99 -24.97
N GLN A 19 21.73 -10.04 -25.79
CA GLN A 19 20.76 -11.14 -25.83
C GLN A 19 20.83 -12.04 -24.59
N ILE A 20 22.04 -12.27 -24.03
CA ILE A 20 22.21 -12.98 -22.75
C ILE A 20 21.55 -12.21 -21.59
N GLN A 21 21.71 -10.88 -21.60
CA GLN A 21 21.11 -10.00 -20.59
C GLN A 21 19.58 -10.00 -20.68
N LYS A 22 19.02 -9.90 -21.89
CA LYS A 22 17.56 -9.99 -22.08
C LYS A 22 17.00 -11.34 -21.61
N ALA A 23 17.70 -12.44 -21.89
CA ALA A 23 17.30 -13.75 -21.41
C ALA A 23 17.37 -13.86 -19.88
N THR A 24 18.43 -13.30 -19.27
CA THR A 24 18.57 -13.22 -17.81
C THR A 24 17.44 -12.39 -17.19
N ASP A 25 17.17 -11.20 -17.71
CA ASP A 25 16.16 -10.28 -17.18
C ASP A 25 14.74 -10.84 -17.30
N ALA A 26 14.45 -11.64 -18.33
CA ALA A 26 13.18 -12.35 -18.46
C ALA A 26 12.95 -13.36 -17.32
N ILE A 27 14.04 -13.88 -16.74
CA ILE A 27 14.00 -14.86 -15.64
C ILE A 27 14.08 -14.15 -14.29
N THR A 28 15.00 -13.19 -14.12
CA THR A 28 15.28 -12.54 -12.83
C THR A 28 14.34 -11.38 -12.51
N GLN A 29 13.69 -10.80 -13.52
CA GLN A 29 12.77 -9.67 -13.39
C GLN A 29 13.34 -8.55 -12.49
N PRO A 30 14.49 -7.97 -12.87
CA PRO A 30 15.16 -6.97 -12.05
C PRO A 30 14.29 -5.73 -11.88
N SER A 31 14.46 -5.05 -10.75
CA SER A 31 13.83 -3.76 -10.48
C SER A 31 14.35 -2.66 -11.42
N ALA A 32 13.58 -1.57 -11.55
CA ALA A 32 14.01 -0.37 -12.27
C ALA A 32 15.38 0.14 -11.78
N ARG A 33 15.61 0.09 -10.45
CA ARG A 33 16.86 0.54 -9.84
C ARG A 33 18.03 -0.34 -10.26
N GLU A 34 17.86 -1.65 -10.24
CA GLU A 34 18.92 -2.60 -10.63
C GLU A 34 19.28 -2.46 -12.09
N VAL A 35 18.30 -2.20 -12.97
CA VAL A 35 18.57 -1.94 -14.39
C VAL A 35 19.33 -0.62 -14.56
N TYR A 36 18.91 0.45 -13.89
CA TYR A 36 19.58 1.75 -13.93
C TYR A 36 21.03 1.69 -13.42
N ALA A 37 21.26 0.97 -12.32
CA ALA A 37 22.58 0.81 -11.71
C ALA A 37 23.63 0.17 -12.64
N ARG A 38 23.21 -0.62 -13.63
CA ARG A 38 24.13 -1.27 -14.59
C ARG A 38 24.79 -0.29 -15.55
N GLY A 39 24.25 0.92 -15.69
CA GLY A 39 24.79 1.96 -16.56
C GLY A 39 26.00 2.72 -15.98
N PHE A 40 26.40 2.41 -14.74
CA PHE A 40 27.45 3.14 -14.03
C PHE A 40 28.67 2.27 -13.75
N GLU A 41 29.86 2.86 -13.86
CA GLU A 41 31.11 2.26 -13.43
C GLU A 41 31.21 2.27 -11.89
N LYS A 42 32.03 1.38 -11.33
CA LYS A 42 32.12 1.20 -9.86
C LYS A 42 32.69 2.42 -9.14
N ASP A 43 33.50 3.22 -9.82
CA ASP A 43 34.17 4.40 -9.30
C ASP A 43 33.44 5.71 -9.64
N ASP A 44 32.27 5.66 -10.28
CA ASP A 44 31.44 6.84 -10.53
C ASP A 44 31.02 7.49 -9.20
N SER A 45 31.58 8.66 -8.92
CA SER A 45 31.41 9.37 -7.65
C SER A 45 29.96 9.80 -7.39
N ILE A 46 29.21 10.18 -8.42
CA ILE A 46 27.83 10.68 -8.30
C ILE A 46 26.90 9.49 -8.08
N TYR A 47 27.10 8.40 -8.83
CA TYR A 47 26.39 7.15 -8.61
C TYR A 47 26.64 6.57 -7.22
N ASN A 48 27.90 6.55 -6.77
CA ASN A 48 28.25 6.06 -5.44
C ASN A 48 27.58 6.90 -4.33
N SER A 49 27.52 8.22 -4.52
CA SER A 49 26.79 9.14 -3.63
C SER A 49 25.28 8.86 -3.62
N TRP A 50 24.69 8.69 -4.80
CA TRP A 50 23.27 8.40 -4.99
C TRP A 50 22.86 7.05 -4.38
N ASN A 51 23.65 5.99 -4.61
CA ASN A 51 23.42 4.67 -4.07
C ASN A 51 23.66 4.63 -2.54
N SER A 52 24.66 5.35 -2.04
CA SER A 52 24.90 5.48 -0.61
C SER A 52 23.77 6.20 0.11
N ALA A 53 23.16 7.22 -0.51
CA ALA A 53 22.00 7.91 0.04
C ALA A 53 20.81 6.95 0.19
N PHE A 54 20.58 6.09 -0.81
CA PHE A 54 19.59 5.02 -0.73
C PHE A 54 19.90 4.03 0.38
N ALA A 55 21.13 3.48 0.41
CA ALA A 55 21.53 2.48 1.40
C ALA A 55 21.36 3.01 2.84
N LYS A 56 21.73 4.27 3.10
CA LYS A 56 21.51 4.94 4.39
C LYS A 56 20.02 5.07 4.73
N ALA A 57 19.18 5.44 3.78
CA ALA A 57 17.73 5.55 3.99
C ALA A 57 17.09 4.18 4.25
N TYR A 58 17.56 3.15 3.54
CA TYR A 58 17.11 1.76 3.62
C TYR A 58 17.47 1.13 4.96
N GLN A 59 18.71 1.27 5.42
CA GLN A 59 19.26 0.63 6.64
C GLN A 59 18.79 1.28 7.96
N LYS A 60 18.17 2.46 7.92
CA LYS A 60 17.77 3.21 9.12
C LYS A 60 16.55 2.54 9.78
N LYS A 61 16.83 1.64 10.74
CA LYS A 61 15.87 0.81 11.53
C LYS A 61 14.93 1.62 12.42
N VAL A 62 15.47 2.62 13.11
CA VAL A 62 14.70 3.47 14.03
C VAL A 62 14.04 4.57 13.22
N LEU A 63 12.73 4.78 13.43
CA LEU A 63 12.04 6.01 13.07
C LEU A 63 12.73 7.15 13.84
N PRO A 64 13.61 7.93 13.21
CA PRO A 64 14.16 9.09 13.84
C PRO A 64 13.05 10.15 13.85
N LYS A 65 13.18 11.14 14.74
CA LYS A 65 12.17 12.20 14.92
C LYS A 65 12.08 13.16 13.73
N ASP A 66 12.49 12.75 12.53
CA ASP A 66 12.68 13.52 11.32
C ASP A 66 11.96 12.90 10.09
N GLN A 67 11.00 11.97 10.29
CA GLN A 67 10.40 11.19 9.19
C GLN A 67 8.90 11.39 8.99
N ASN A 68 8.49 11.27 7.72
CA ASN A 68 7.09 11.23 7.28
C ASN A 68 6.41 9.93 7.72
N VAL A 69 5.93 9.90 8.97
CA VAL A 69 5.02 8.85 9.43
C VAL A 69 3.61 9.26 9.06
N LEU A 70 3.01 8.58 8.07
CA LEU A 70 1.65 8.87 7.64
C LEU A 70 0.68 8.33 8.69
N SER A 71 -0.31 9.14 9.06
CA SER A 71 -1.35 8.74 10.02
C SER A 71 -2.36 7.75 9.45
N GLY A 72 -2.37 7.55 8.13
CA GLY A 72 -3.25 6.63 7.42
C GLY A 72 -3.17 6.79 5.91
N LEU A 73 -3.86 5.89 5.20
CA LEU A 73 -4.03 5.90 3.74
C LEU A 73 -5.52 6.08 3.38
N PRO A 74 -5.86 6.68 2.23
CA PRO A 74 -4.94 7.11 1.16
C PRO A 74 -4.15 8.39 1.50
N TYR A 75 -3.03 8.60 0.80
CA TYR A 75 -2.16 9.77 0.94
C TYR A 75 -1.78 10.32 -0.43
N THR A 76 -1.80 11.65 -0.56
CA THR A 76 -1.33 12.36 -1.73
C THR A 76 -0.40 13.48 -1.33
N THR A 77 0.59 13.74 -2.19
CA THR A 77 1.49 14.87 -2.04
C THR A 77 2.00 15.33 -3.39
N VAL A 78 2.40 16.59 -3.44
CA VAL A 78 3.17 17.16 -4.54
C VAL A 78 4.50 17.64 -4.02
N GLY A 79 5.57 17.37 -4.75
CA GLY A 79 6.93 17.71 -4.33
C GLY A 79 7.82 18.05 -5.51
N THR A 80 9.09 18.28 -5.20
CA THR A 80 10.11 18.57 -6.22
C THR A 80 11.35 17.71 -6.04
N TYR A 81 11.88 17.19 -7.13
CA TYR A 81 13.23 16.67 -7.20
C TYR A 81 14.20 17.81 -7.53
N SER A 82 15.38 17.76 -6.93
CA SER A 82 16.48 18.66 -7.24
C SER A 82 17.73 17.83 -7.47
N SER A 83 18.47 18.15 -8.53
CA SER A 83 19.72 17.47 -8.89
C SER A 83 20.77 17.51 -7.75
N ASN A 84 20.66 18.51 -6.87
CA ASN A 84 21.56 18.70 -5.72
C ASN A 84 21.13 17.89 -4.48
N ASN A 85 19.97 17.22 -4.53
CA ASN A 85 19.44 16.43 -3.43
C ASN A 85 19.27 14.97 -3.85
N LEU A 86 20.27 14.15 -3.52
CA LEU A 86 20.26 12.71 -3.81
C LEU A 86 19.51 11.89 -2.76
N ILE A 87 19.01 12.51 -1.68
CA ILE A 87 18.33 11.81 -0.58
C ILE A 87 16.95 11.34 -1.05
N PRO A 88 16.63 10.03 -0.93
CA PRO A 88 15.28 9.54 -1.21
C PRO A 88 14.23 10.17 -0.31
N TYR A 89 13.03 10.40 -0.85
CA TYR A 89 11.85 10.60 -0.04
C TYR A 89 11.50 9.29 0.67
N ARG A 90 11.12 9.39 1.95
CA ARG A 90 10.78 8.24 2.79
C ARG A 90 9.42 8.44 3.42
N TYR A 91 8.53 7.47 3.24
CA TYR A 91 7.20 7.47 3.85
C TYR A 91 7.00 6.17 4.62
N THR A 92 6.61 6.28 5.88
CA THR A 92 6.33 5.13 6.73
C THR A 92 4.84 5.09 7.07
N PHE A 93 4.21 3.93 6.95
CA PHE A 93 2.78 3.74 7.20
C PHE A 93 2.45 2.29 7.55
N THR A 94 1.31 2.06 8.17
CA THR A 94 0.83 0.72 8.50
C THR A 94 0.08 0.12 7.33
N LEU A 95 0.37 -1.14 7.00
CA LEU A 95 -0.43 -1.95 6.10
C LEU A 95 -0.95 -3.18 6.83
N ALA A 96 -2.09 -3.70 6.38
CA ALA A 96 -2.72 -4.90 6.91
C ALA A 96 -2.72 -6.04 5.87
N ALA A 97 -2.55 -7.26 6.35
CA ALA A 97 -2.78 -8.45 5.54
C ALA A 97 -4.20 -8.42 4.94
N GLY A 98 -4.31 -8.68 3.64
CA GLY A 98 -5.57 -8.59 2.90
C GLY A 98 -5.75 -7.31 2.10
N GLU A 99 -4.86 -6.33 2.27
CA GLU A 99 -4.78 -5.16 1.41
C GLU A 99 -3.99 -5.46 0.14
N ILE A 100 -4.30 -4.72 -0.92
CA ILE A 100 -3.45 -4.53 -2.10
C ILE A 100 -2.90 -3.12 -2.00
N PHE A 101 -1.59 -2.99 -1.90
CA PHE A 101 -0.88 -1.72 -1.84
C PHE A 101 -0.63 -1.17 -3.24
N HIS A 102 -0.78 0.14 -3.39
CA HIS A 102 -0.47 0.90 -4.61
C HIS A 102 0.38 2.12 -4.27
N ALA A 103 1.43 2.33 -5.06
CA ALA A 103 2.19 3.58 -5.10
C ALA A 103 2.33 4.03 -6.55
N GLU A 104 2.05 5.30 -6.81
CA GLU A 104 2.13 5.91 -8.14
C GLU A 104 2.84 7.25 -8.03
N VAL A 105 3.86 7.44 -8.86
CA VAL A 105 4.55 8.72 -9.04
C VAL A 105 4.34 9.21 -10.46
N GLU A 106 3.82 10.43 -10.58
CA GLU A 106 3.75 11.14 -11.86
C GLU A 106 4.66 12.36 -11.78
N ASN A 107 5.34 12.69 -12.85
CA ASN A 107 6.19 13.88 -12.94
C ASN A 107 6.02 14.52 -14.31
N ASN A 108 6.44 15.78 -14.45
CA ASN A 108 6.28 16.53 -15.70
C ASN A 108 7.31 16.16 -16.80
N VAL A 109 8.19 15.19 -16.55
CA VAL A 109 9.24 14.75 -17.49
C VAL A 109 9.09 13.25 -17.74
N ASP A 110 8.49 12.89 -18.88
CA ASP A 110 8.10 11.51 -19.20
C ASP A 110 9.26 10.52 -19.37
N SER A 111 10.50 10.98 -19.49
CA SER A 111 11.68 10.11 -19.59
C SER A 111 12.35 9.79 -18.26
N THR A 112 12.08 10.54 -17.19
CA THR A 112 12.78 10.37 -15.90
C THR A 112 12.47 9.03 -15.26
N ALA A 113 13.49 8.22 -14.97
CA ALA A 113 13.32 7.02 -14.16
C ALA A 113 13.09 7.38 -12.68
N ILE A 114 12.10 6.74 -12.07
CA ILE A 114 11.78 6.85 -10.64
C ILE A 114 11.86 5.45 -10.04
N PHE A 115 12.48 5.34 -8.88
CA PHE A 115 12.68 4.09 -8.16
C PHE A 115 11.84 4.09 -6.89
N LEU A 116 10.94 3.12 -6.82
CA LEU A 116 10.03 2.86 -5.71
C LEU A 116 10.48 1.58 -5.02
N ASP A 117 10.68 1.64 -3.71
CA ASP A 117 11.17 0.52 -2.91
C ASP A 117 10.36 0.43 -1.61
N LEU A 118 9.52 -0.60 -1.51
CA LEU A 118 8.71 -0.89 -0.33
C LEU A 118 9.30 -2.07 0.45
N PHE A 119 9.45 -1.88 1.75
CA PHE A 119 9.99 -2.91 2.63
C PHE A 119 9.43 -2.75 4.05
N THR A 120 9.53 -3.83 4.82
CA THR A 120 9.20 -3.88 6.25
C THR A 120 10.41 -4.37 7.00
N TRP A 121 10.60 -3.88 8.23
CA TRP A 121 11.60 -4.44 9.15
C TRP A 121 10.92 -5.45 10.06
N GLU A 122 11.43 -6.68 10.10
CA GLU A 122 11.11 -7.60 11.17
C GLU A 122 11.92 -7.21 12.42
N ASN A 123 11.27 -7.21 13.58
CA ASN A 123 11.89 -6.78 14.84
C ASN A 123 13.24 -7.48 15.08
N ASP A 124 14.23 -6.71 15.55
CA ASP A 124 15.60 -7.13 15.92
C ASP A 124 16.48 -7.80 14.84
N SER A 125 16.01 -7.92 13.60
CA SER A 125 16.83 -8.51 12.54
C SER A 125 18.03 -7.64 12.19
N ILE A 126 19.24 -8.22 12.22
CA ILE A 126 20.50 -7.62 11.74
C ILE A 126 20.57 -7.69 10.19
N ILE A 127 19.74 -8.53 9.59
CA ILE A 127 19.65 -8.76 8.14
C ILE A 127 18.82 -7.65 7.48
N ASN A 128 19.18 -7.30 6.23
CA ASN A 128 18.44 -6.34 5.41
C ASN A 128 16.93 -6.68 5.37
N PRO A 129 16.04 -5.68 5.35
CA PRO A 129 14.60 -5.92 5.36
C PRO A 129 14.20 -6.72 4.12
N THR A 130 13.34 -7.72 4.30
CA THR A 130 12.83 -8.59 3.23
C THR A 130 11.36 -8.92 3.48
N PRO A 131 10.51 -8.98 2.44
CA PRO A 131 10.83 -8.70 1.04
C PRO A 131 11.01 -7.19 0.79
N ARG A 132 11.92 -6.86 -0.15
CA ARG A 132 11.98 -5.55 -0.81
C ARG A 132 11.25 -5.67 -2.13
N LEU A 133 10.17 -4.91 -2.26
CA LEU A 133 9.32 -4.90 -3.44
C LEU A 133 9.53 -3.59 -4.18
N SER A 134 9.78 -3.67 -5.48
CA SER A 134 10.18 -2.51 -6.27
C SER A 134 9.42 -2.45 -7.60
N ASN A 135 9.35 -1.26 -8.18
CA ASN A 135 8.78 -1.08 -9.51
C ASN A 135 9.66 -1.72 -10.60
N ALA A 136 9.01 -2.19 -11.65
CA ALA A 136 9.66 -2.71 -12.85
C ALA A 136 10.32 -1.57 -13.65
N PRO A 137 11.31 -1.86 -14.51
CA PRO A 137 11.93 -0.87 -15.38
C PRO A 137 10.89 -0.12 -16.22
N ASN A 138 11.07 1.20 -16.35
CA ASN A 138 10.17 2.13 -17.06
C ASN A 138 8.77 2.29 -16.45
N GLU A 139 8.46 1.63 -15.34
CA GLU A 139 7.22 1.88 -14.58
C GLU A 139 7.47 2.91 -13.49
N ARG A 140 6.49 3.78 -13.23
CA ARG A 140 6.52 4.74 -12.10
C ARG A 140 5.47 4.43 -11.06
N LYS A 141 4.97 3.21 -11.11
CA LYS A 141 3.98 2.67 -10.21
C LYS A 141 4.31 1.21 -9.92
N PHE A 142 3.84 0.73 -8.79
CA PHE A 142 3.77 -0.71 -8.59
C PHE A 142 2.64 -1.05 -7.62
N THR A 143 2.18 -2.29 -7.73
CA THR A 143 1.08 -2.85 -6.96
C THR A 143 1.52 -4.16 -6.34
N THR A 144 1.19 -4.39 -5.07
CA THR A 144 1.51 -5.66 -4.40
C THR A 144 0.47 -6.08 -3.37
N LYS A 145 0.29 -7.38 -3.18
CA LYS A 145 -0.59 -7.94 -2.14
C LYS A 145 0.15 -7.96 -0.80
N ILE A 146 -0.48 -7.46 0.24
CA ILE A 146 0.05 -7.50 1.60
C ILE A 146 -0.41 -8.79 2.27
N THR A 147 0.56 -9.60 2.69
CA THR A 147 0.35 -10.90 3.34
C THR A 147 0.61 -10.86 4.85
N ALA A 148 1.39 -9.87 5.30
CA ALA A 148 1.71 -9.65 6.70
C ALA A 148 1.40 -8.20 7.10
N SER A 149 0.60 -8.04 8.16
CA SER A 149 0.32 -6.73 8.73
C SER A 149 1.56 -6.19 9.43
N GLY A 150 1.84 -4.89 9.29
CA GLY A 150 3.01 -4.29 9.90
C GLY A 150 3.25 -2.86 9.48
N LEU A 151 4.38 -2.32 9.93
CA LEU A 151 4.86 -1.01 9.56
C LEU A 151 5.76 -1.12 8.33
N TYR A 152 5.33 -0.53 7.22
CA TYR A 152 6.07 -0.52 5.97
C TYR A 152 6.71 0.85 5.73
N THR A 153 7.81 0.84 4.99
CA THR A 153 8.49 2.03 4.50
C THR A 153 8.54 1.99 2.97
N LEU A 154 8.09 3.07 2.33
CA LEU A 154 8.29 3.34 0.91
C LEU A 154 9.42 4.36 0.76
N LEU A 155 10.45 4.01 -0.01
CA LEU A 155 11.46 4.94 -0.51
C LEU A 155 11.18 5.30 -1.95
N ILE A 156 11.36 6.58 -2.27
CA ILE A 156 11.22 7.13 -3.62
C ILE A 156 12.47 7.93 -3.93
N GLN A 157 13.18 7.53 -4.97
CA GLN A 157 14.37 8.24 -5.44
C GLN A 157 14.30 8.38 -6.96
N PRO A 158 14.57 9.57 -7.53
CA PRO A 158 14.66 9.72 -8.96
C PRO A 158 16.05 9.31 -9.47
N GLU A 159 16.20 9.20 -10.79
CA GLU A 159 17.50 9.15 -11.44
C GLU A 159 18.36 10.40 -11.16
N ILE A 160 19.66 10.24 -11.36
CA ILE A 160 20.66 11.27 -11.10
C ILE A 160 20.43 12.46 -12.03
N GLY A 161 20.55 13.68 -11.50
CA GLY A 161 20.37 14.92 -12.28
C GLY A 161 18.93 15.38 -12.43
N THR A 162 17.95 14.64 -11.89
CA THR A 162 16.53 15.00 -11.99
C THR A 162 16.23 16.33 -11.30
N ASN A 163 15.60 17.25 -12.04
CA ASN A 163 15.10 18.53 -11.54
C ASN A 163 13.68 18.76 -12.08
N SER A 164 12.68 18.27 -11.36
CA SER A 164 11.29 18.21 -11.82
C SER A 164 10.31 18.24 -10.65
N SER A 165 9.06 18.60 -10.90
CA SER A 165 7.99 18.38 -9.93
C SER A 165 7.46 16.96 -10.05
N PHE A 166 6.97 16.42 -8.94
CA PHE A 166 6.28 15.15 -8.93
C PHE A 166 5.00 15.22 -8.11
N THR A 167 4.10 14.30 -8.42
CA THR A 167 2.95 13.97 -7.60
C THR A 167 3.08 12.53 -7.17
N LEU A 168 2.62 12.24 -5.95
CA LEU A 168 2.66 10.90 -5.38
C LEU A 168 1.28 10.54 -4.84
N LYS A 169 0.80 9.35 -5.19
CA LYS A 169 -0.37 8.71 -4.60
C LYS A 169 0.08 7.44 -3.90
N ILE A 170 -0.38 7.26 -2.67
CA ILE A 170 -0.21 6.03 -1.89
C ILE A 170 -1.59 5.61 -1.39
N TYR A 171 -2.04 4.40 -1.70
CA TYR A 171 -3.35 3.92 -1.26
C TYR A 171 -3.41 2.40 -1.21
N THR A 172 -4.48 1.88 -0.62
CA THR A 172 -4.76 0.44 -0.58
C THR A 172 -6.13 0.15 -1.17
N THR A 173 -6.27 -0.99 -1.84
CA THR A 173 -7.56 -1.55 -2.26
C THR A 173 -7.78 -2.92 -1.61
N PRO A 174 -9.03 -3.37 -1.44
CA PRO A 174 -9.28 -4.69 -0.88
C PRO A 174 -8.90 -5.80 -1.86
N GLN A 175 -8.50 -6.96 -1.35
CA GLN A 175 -8.27 -8.15 -2.18
C GLN A 175 -9.55 -8.80 -2.69
N TYR A 176 -10.66 -8.60 -1.98
CA TYR A 176 -11.96 -9.16 -2.32
C TYR A 176 -13.00 -8.06 -2.59
N GLY A 177 -14.06 -8.44 -3.30
CA GLY A 177 -15.25 -7.62 -3.44
C GLY A 177 -16.01 -7.43 -2.12
N PHE A 178 -17.02 -6.56 -2.13
CA PHE A 178 -17.88 -6.36 -0.97
C PHE A 178 -19.02 -7.40 -0.97
N PRO A 179 -19.30 -8.09 0.16
CA PRO A 179 -20.16 -9.29 0.17
C PRO A 179 -21.67 -9.01 0.16
N VAL A 180 -22.10 -7.76 0.26
CA VAL A 180 -23.52 -7.37 0.22
C VAL A 180 -23.75 -6.39 -0.92
N SER A 181 -24.64 -6.72 -1.85
CA SER A 181 -24.88 -5.93 -3.05
C SER A 181 -25.37 -4.51 -2.71
N GLY A 182 -24.77 -3.51 -3.38
CA GLY A 182 -25.12 -2.09 -3.20
C GLY A 182 -24.77 -1.51 -1.82
N LYS A 183 -23.89 -2.16 -1.05
CA LYS A 183 -23.40 -1.68 0.24
C LYS A 183 -21.91 -1.35 0.20
N ASP A 184 -21.48 -0.57 1.18
CA ASP A 184 -20.12 -0.08 1.35
C ASP A 184 -19.67 -0.21 2.82
N ASN A 185 -18.51 0.36 3.14
CA ASN A 185 -17.94 0.34 4.50
C ASN A 185 -18.90 0.84 5.59
N LYS A 186 -19.85 1.73 5.29
CA LYS A 186 -20.80 2.29 6.29
C LYS A 186 -21.81 1.25 6.76
N ALA A 187 -22.04 0.21 5.98
CA ALA A 187 -22.90 -0.91 6.38
C ALA A 187 -22.24 -1.80 7.43
N ILE A 188 -20.92 -1.70 7.64
CA ILE A 188 -20.21 -2.45 8.67
C ILE A 188 -20.38 -1.74 10.01
N GLN A 189 -21.11 -2.36 10.93
CA GLN A 189 -21.41 -1.76 12.24
C GLN A 189 -20.98 -2.64 13.43
N SER A 190 -20.58 -3.89 13.19
CA SER A 190 -19.89 -4.71 14.19
C SER A 190 -18.58 -5.24 13.62
N PHE A 191 -17.47 -4.88 14.24
CA PHE A 191 -16.13 -5.18 13.72
C PHE A 191 -15.51 -6.41 14.39
N TRP A 192 -14.44 -6.91 13.77
CA TRP A 192 -13.57 -7.93 14.35
C TRP A 192 -13.16 -7.55 15.77
N GLY A 193 -13.10 -8.54 16.67
CA GLY A 193 -12.66 -8.32 18.03
C GLY A 193 -13.77 -7.85 19.00
N ALA A 194 -14.91 -7.38 18.48
CA ALA A 194 -16.01 -6.86 19.30
C ALA A 194 -16.52 -7.89 20.31
N SER A 195 -16.89 -7.41 21.51
CA SER A 195 -17.41 -8.25 22.58
C SER A 195 -18.72 -8.95 22.19
N ARG A 196 -18.80 -10.27 22.40
CA ARG A 196 -19.97 -11.11 22.13
C ARG A 196 -20.38 -11.88 23.37
N SER A 197 -21.68 -12.15 23.48
CA SER A 197 -22.28 -12.93 24.57
C SER A 197 -21.91 -12.39 25.97
N GLY A 198 -21.96 -11.07 26.14
CA GLY A 198 -21.60 -10.42 27.40
C GLY A 198 -20.11 -10.51 27.76
N GLY A 199 -19.20 -10.50 26.77
CA GLY A 199 -17.75 -10.57 26.99
C GLY A 199 -17.13 -11.96 26.93
N LYS A 200 -17.95 -13.01 26.78
CA LYS A 200 -17.47 -14.41 26.78
C LYS A 200 -16.83 -14.85 25.47
N ARG A 201 -17.09 -14.13 24.38
CA ARG A 201 -16.54 -14.42 23.04
C ARG A 201 -16.07 -13.12 22.38
N SER A 202 -15.07 -13.25 21.52
CA SER A 202 -14.70 -12.19 20.58
C SER A 202 -15.38 -12.43 19.23
N HIS A 203 -15.70 -11.35 18.52
CA HIS A 203 -16.31 -11.41 17.20
C HIS A 203 -15.28 -11.80 16.14
N GLU A 204 -15.44 -13.01 15.57
CA GLU A 204 -14.56 -13.58 14.54
C GLU A 204 -15.01 -13.23 13.11
N GLY A 205 -15.44 -11.99 12.90
CA GLY A 205 -15.94 -11.54 11.61
C GLY A 205 -16.28 -10.05 11.60
N VAL A 206 -17.07 -9.65 10.62
CA VAL A 206 -17.73 -8.34 10.54
C VAL A 206 -19.21 -8.53 10.26
N ASP A 207 -20.06 -7.69 10.87
CA ASP A 207 -21.49 -7.69 10.60
C ASP A 207 -21.84 -6.50 9.70
N ILE A 208 -22.49 -6.82 8.58
CA ILE A 208 -22.81 -5.92 7.48
C ILE A 208 -24.33 -5.79 7.41
N PHE A 209 -24.84 -4.65 7.85
CA PHE A 209 -26.27 -4.40 8.01
C PHE A 209 -26.91 -4.01 6.67
N ALA A 210 -28.02 -4.66 6.35
CA ALA A 210 -28.82 -4.37 5.17
C ALA A 210 -30.25 -4.88 5.38
N ALA A 211 -31.20 -4.41 4.56
CA ALA A 211 -32.57 -4.90 4.64
C ALA A 211 -32.61 -6.43 4.42
N ARG A 212 -33.52 -7.13 5.11
CA ARG A 212 -33.78 -8.55 4.84
C ARG A 212 -34.09 -8.72 3.35
N GLY A 213 -33.56 -9.76 2.73
CA GLY A 213 -33.74 -10.00 1.30
C GLY A 213 -32.69 -9.31 0.41
N THR A 214 -31.82 -8.45 0.96
CA THR A 214 -30.71 -7.87 0.18
C THR A 214 -29.78 -8.98 -0.31
N PRO A 215 -29.35 -8.99 -1.59
CA PRO A 215 -28.45 -10.03 -2.10
C PRO A 215 -27.09 -10.06 -1.38
N VAL A 216 -26.71 -11.24 -0.91
CA VAL A 216 -25.36 -11.59 -0.47
C VAL A 216 -24.65 -12.24 -1.65
N VAL A 217 -23.48 -11.71 -2.01
CA VAL A 217 -22.77 -12.06 -3.26
C VAL A 217 -21.40 -12.68 -3.00
N ALA A 218 -20.91 -13.47 -3.95
CA ALA A 218 -19.56 -13.97 -3.96
C ALA A 218 -18.57 -12.80 -4.13
N ILE A 219 -17.56 -12.74 -3.26
CA ILE A 219 -16.55 -11.65 -3.29
C ILE A 219 -15.30 -12.00 -4.10
N THR A 220 -15.21 -13.25 -4.55
CA THR A 220 -14.14 -13.82 -5.36
C THR A 220 -14.71 -15.00 -6.14
N ASP A 221 -14.00 -15.41 -7.18
CA ASP A 221 -14.25 -16.68 -7.86
C ASP A 221 -13.97 -17.85 -6.92
N GLY A 222 -14.81 -18.89 -6.93
CA GLY A 222 -14.59 -20.00 -6.03
C GLY A 222 -15.57 -21.14 -6.15
N MET A 223 -15.57 -22.00 -5.13
CA MET A 223 -16.49 -23.14 -5.02
C MET A 223 -17.18 -23.12 -3.66
N VAL A 224 -18.51 -23.24 -3.65
CA VAL A 224 -19.30 -23.38 -2.43
C VAL A 224 -18.97 -24.72 -1.79
N SER A 225 -18.31 -24.70 -0.63
CA SER A 225 -17.83 -25.91 0.05
C SER A 225 -18.86 -26.51 0.99
N SER A 226 -19.76 -25.70 1.54
CA SER A 226 -20.82 -26.17 2.43
C SER A 226 -21.97 -25.18 2.52
N THR A 227 -23.18 -25.70 2.67
CA THR A 227 -24.40 -24.94 2.94
C THR A 227 -25.21 -25.63 4.02
N GLY A 228 -25.94 -24.89 4.86
CA GLY A 228 -26.87 -25.51 5.79
C GLY A 228 -27.56 -24.53 6.73
N ASN A 229 -28.54 -25.02 7.49
CA ASN A 229 -29.20 -24.28 8.56
C ASN A 229 -28.87 -24.94 9.91
N ARG A 230 -27.83 -24.47 10.61
CA ARG A 230 -27.34 -25.13 11.83
C ARG A 230 -26.54 -24.20 12.73
N GLY A 231 -26.43 -24.59 14.00
CA GLY A 231 -25.58 -23.93 14.98
C GLY A 231 -25.91 -22.44 15.17
N LEU A 232 -24.90 -21.66 15.57
CA LEU A 232 -25.05 -20.24 15.83
C LEU A 232 -25.30 -19.41 14.56
N GLY A 233 -24.76 -19.85 13.41
CA GLY A 233 -24.89 -19.14 12.14
C GLY A 233 -26.28 -19.20 11.52
N GLY A 234 -27.12 -20.17 11.93
CA GLY A 234 -28.41 -20.39 11.29
C GLY A 234 -28.22 -20.83 9.84
N LYS A 235 -28.92 -20.19 8.91
CA LYS A 235 -28.69 -20.40 7.47
C LYS A 235 -27.34 -19.78 7.10
N GLN A 236 -26.44 -20.63 6.63
CA GLN A 236 -25.06 -20.27 6.40
C GLN A 236 -24.49 -20.98 5.16
N LEU A 237 -23.48 -20.37 4.58
CA LEU A 237 -22.73 -20.87 3.44
C LEU A 237 -21.24 -20.63 3.63
N TRP A 238 -20.44 -21.56 3.13
CA TRP A 238 -18.99 -21.45 3.02
C TRP A 238 -18.57 -21.41 1.55
N LEU A 239 -17.77 -20.42 1.18
CA LEU A 239 -17.14 -20.30 -0.13
C LEU A 239 -15.64 -20.50 0.01
N ARG A 240 -15.06 -21.29 -0.88
CA ARG A 240 -13.62 -21.54 -0.92
C ARG A 240 -13.00 -20.76 -2.07
N ASP A 241 -12.07 -19.86 -1.74
CA ASP A 241 -11.30 -19.03 -2.68
C ASP A 241 -10.13 -19.86 -3.26
N GLY A 242 -10.40 -20.58 -4.36
CA GLY A 242 -9.42 -21.50 -4.96
C GLY A 242 -9.02 -22.70 -4.07
N ILE A 243 -8.19 -23.60 -4.60
CA ILE A 243 -7.87 -24.87 -3.92
C ILE A 243 -7.12 -24.62 -2.59
N PHE A 244 -6.16 -23.70 -2.60
CA PHE A 244 -5.29 -23.40 -1.46
C PHE A 244 -5.59 -22.09 -0.73
N GLY A 245 -6.64 -21.37 -1.12
CA GLY A 245 -6.95 -20.06 -0.53
C GLY A 245 -7.87 -20.16 0.69
N GLN A 246 -8.56 -19.05 0.94
CA GLN A 246 -9.27 -18.81 2.18
C GLN A 246 -10.67 -19.43 2.17
N SER A 247 -11.17 -19.76 3.36
CA SER A 247 -12.56 -20.17 3.57
C SER A 247 -13.37 -18.96 4.03
N LEU A 248 -14.34 -18.56 3.22
CA LEU A 248 -15.16 -17.39 3.41
C LEU A 248 -16.53 -17.82 3.96
N TYR A 249 -16.92 -17.26 5.08
CA TYR A 249 -18.11 -17.64 5.84
C TYR A 249 -19.20 -16.58 5.73
N TYR A 250 -20.40 -17.00 5.35
CA TYR A 250 -21.58 -16.16 5.21
C TYR A 250 -22.68 -16.73 6.09
N ALA A 251 -23.15 -15.97 7.08
CA ALA A 251 -24.12 -16.46 8.07
C ALA A 251 -25.28 -15.50 8.30
N HIS A 252 -26.25 -15.99 9.08
CA HIS A 252 -27.52 -15.33 9.41
C HIS A 252 -28.42 -15.09 8.19
N LEU A 253 -28.24 -15.86 7.12
CA LEU A 253 -28.97 -15.68 5.87
C LEU A 253 -30.49 -15.87 6.05
N ASP A 254 -31.27 -15.18 5.23
CA ASP A 254 -32.71 -15.42 5.12
C ASP A 254 -33.00 -16.60 4.19
N SER A 255 -32.28 -16.69 3.07
CA SER A 255 -32.28 -17.84 2.17
C SER A 255 -30.87 -18.16 1.70
N ILE A 256 -30.64 -19.44 1.41
CA ILE A 256 -29.42 -19.92 0.75
C ILE A 256 -29.81 -20.24 -0.69
N ILE A 257 -29.15 -19.59 -1.66
CA ILE A 257 -29.46 -19.73 -3.09
C ILE A 257 -28.44 -20.66 -3.76
N ALA A 258 -27.15 -20.49 -3.45
CA ALA A 258 -26.12 -21.35 -3.99
C ALA A 258 -26.09 -22.71 -3.27
N THR A 259 -25.77 -23.77 -4.01
CA THR A 259 -25.71 -25.14 -3.49
C THR A 259 -24.26 -25.59 -3.29
N THR A 260 -24.04 -26.53 -2.37
CA THR A 260 -22.72 -27.14 -2.15
C THR A 260 -22.19 -27.76 -3.46
N GLY A 261 -20.90 -27.55 -3.75
CA GLY A 261 -20.23 -27.99 -4.98
C GLY A 261 -20.34 -27.02 -6.15
N LYS A 262 -21.20 -25.99 -6.07
CA LYS A 262 -21.36 -25.00 -7.14
C LYS A 262 -20.10 -24.13 -7.27
N ARG A 263 -19.60 -23.98 -8.49
CA ARG A 263 -18.63 -22.93 -8.84
C ARG A 263 -19.36 -21.61 -9.02
N VAL A 264 -18.79 -20.54 -8.49
CA VAL A 264 -19.35 -19.19 -8.54
C VAL A 264 -18.32 -18.20 -9.04
N LYS A 265 -18.79 -17.13 -9.66
CA LYS A 265 -18.01 -15.97 -10.06
C LYS A 265 -18.24 -14.82 -9.09
N ILE A 266 -17.26 -13.93 -8.98
CA ILE A 266 -17.44 -12.68 -8.24
C ILE A 266 -18.74 -11.97 -8.68
N GLY A 267 -19.57 -11.57 -7.72
CA GLY A 267 -20.88 -10.95 -7.95
C GLY A 267 -22.07 -11.93 -8.00
N ASP A 268 -21.84 -13.24 -8.16
CA ASP A 268 -22.94 -14.22 -8.12
C ASP A 268 -23.67 -14.18 -6.78
N THR A 269 -25.01 -14.21 -6.81
CA THR A 269 -25.81 -14.24 -5.57
C THR A 269 -25.71 -15.62 -4.91
N LEU A 270 -25.27 -15.62 -3.65
CA LEU A 270 -25.08 -16.81 -2.81
C LEU A 270 -26.30 -17.08 -1.91
N GLY A 271 -26.97 -16.02 -1.48
CA GLY A 271 -28.10 -16.05 -0.57
C GLY A 271 -28.61 -14.64 -0.32
N LEU A 272 -29.50 -14.50 0.65
CA LEU A 272 -30.11 -13.22 0.99
C LEU A 272 -29.84 -12.86 2.46
N VAL A 273 -29.65 -11.57 2.74
CA VAL A 273 -29.48 -11.05 4.11
C VAL A 273 -30.70 -11.40 4.96
N GLY A 274 -30.46 -11.86 6.19
CA GLY A 274 -31.49 -12.21 7.15
C GLY A 274 -31.04 -11.97 8.58
N ASN A 275 -31.56 -12.77 9.51
CA ASN A 275 -31.15 -12.78 10.91
C ASN A 275 -31.32 -14.17 11.54
N THR A 276 -31.10 -15.25 10.79
CA THR A 276 -31.29 -16.61 11.32
C THR A 276 -30.19 -17.01 12.31
N GLY A 277 -30.40 -18.08 13.08
CA GLY A 277 -29.44 -18.52 14.10
C GLY A 277 -29.52 -17.65 15.36
N ASN A 278 -28.38 -17.32 15.96
CA ASN A 278 -28.33 -16.50 17.16
C ASN A 278 -28.59 -15.00 16.91
N ALA A 279 -28.68 -14.57 15.64
CA ALA A 279 -29.04 -13.21 15.24
C ALA A 279 -30.56 -12.92 15.28
N ARG A 280 -31.42 -13.89 15.63
CA ARG A 280 -32.89 -13.78 15.49
C ARG A 280 -33.51 -12.56 16.16
N THR A 281 -32.89 -12.04 17.22
CA THR A 281 -33.37 -10.88 17.98
C THR A 281 -32.65 -9.58 17.63
N THR A 282 -31.83 -9.55 16.59
CA THR A 282 -31.11 -8.36 16.13
C THR A 282 -31.59 -7.91 14.74
N PRO A 283 -31.31 -6.66 14.32
CA PRO A 283 -31.61 -6.20 12.98
C PRO A 283 -30.93 -7.08 11.90
N PRO A 284 -31.54 -7.25 10.72
CA PRO A 284 -30.97 -8.06 9.65
C PRO A 284 -29.57 -7.60 9.23
N HIS A 285 -28.66 -8.56 9.10
CA HIS A 285 -27.28 -8.36 8.70
C HIS A 285 -26.67 -9.64 8.15
N LEU A 286 -25.62 -9.50 7.37
CA LEU A 286 -24.70 -10.59 7.05
C LEU A 286 -23.60 -10.61 8.11
N HIS A 287 -23.42 -11.75 8.78
CA HIS A 287 -22.15 -12.02 9.44
C HIS A 287 -21.18 -12.61 8.41
N PHE A 288 -20.06 -11.91 8.20
CA PHE A 288 -19.03 -12.28 7.23
C PHE A 288 -17.71 -12.58 7.95
N GLY A 289 -17.17 -13.78 7.73
CA GLY A 289 -15.91 -14.23 8.33
C GLY A 289 -14.93 -14.74 7.28
N ILE A 290 -13.64 -14.64 7.59
CA ILE A 290 -12.57 -15.19 6.76
C ILE A 290 -11.72 -16.11 7.62
N TYR A 291 -11.43 -17.30 7.09
CA TYR A 291 -10.68 -18.34 7.78
C TYR A 291 -9.55 -18.83 6.89
N ASN A 292 -8.35 -18.94 7.47
CA ASN A 292 -7.18 -19.54 6.84
C ASN A 292 -6.77 -20.81 7.63
N ARG A 293 -5.56 -21.32 7.39
CA ARG A 293 -5.04 -22.51 8.08
C ARG A 293 -4.85 -22.33 9.59
N THR A 294 -4.69 -21.09 10.06
CA THR A 294 -4.47 -20.76 11.49
C THR A 294 -5.75 -20.39 12.22
N GLY A 295 -6.89 -20.31 11.53
CA GLY A 295 -8.19 -19.98 12.12
C GLY A 295 -8.83 -18.74 11.50
N ALA A 296 -9.72 -18.10 12.26
CA ALA A 296 -10.36 -16.86 11.85
C ALA A 296 -9.34 -15.71 11.76
N ILE A 297 -9.47 -14.86 10.75
CA ILE A 297 -8.70 -13.64 10.59
C ILE A 297 -9.62 -12.44 10.40
N ASN A 298 -9.11 -11.24 10.73
CA ASN A 298 -9.88 -10.02 10.55
C ASN A 298 -10.26 -9.82 9.07
N PRO A 299 -11.55 -9.87 8.71
CA PRO A 299 -11.97 -9.76 7.32
C PRO A 299 -11.99 -8.31 6.82
N TYR A 300 -11.96 -7.32 7.72
CA TYR A 300 -12.16 -5.93 7.34
C TYR A 300 -11.14 -5.43 6.29
N PRO A 301 -9.82 -5.64 6.44
CA PRO A 301 -8.84 -5.20 5.43
C PRO A 301 -9.05 -5.84 4.05
N TYR A 302 -9.65 -7.04 4.00
CA TYR A 302 -9.89 -7.78 2.76
C TYR A 302 -11.05 -7.26 1.93
N ILE A 303 -11.97 -6.50 2.53
CA ILE A 303 -13.20 -6.00 1.88
C ILE A 303 -13.39 -4.49 2.00
N LYS A 304 -12.55 -3.80 2.77
CA LYS A 304 -12.62 -2.35 2.98
C LYS A 304 -12.41 -1.64 1.66
N GLN A 305 -13.46 -1.00 1.15
CA GLN A 305 -13.39 -0.19 -0.04
C GLN A 305 -12.61 1.10 0.25
N THR A 306 -11.74 1.51 -0.66
CA THR A 306 -11.01 2.77 -0.56
C THR A 306 -11.30 3.57 -1.82
N GLU A 307 -11.65 4.84 -1.65
CA GLU A 307 -11.75 5.76 -2.78
C GLU A 307 -10.36 6.06 -3.34
N MET A 308 -10.28 6.19 -4.66
CA MET A 308 -9.03 6.54 -5.32
C MET A 308 -8.61 7.97 -4.93
N PRO A 309 -7.38 8.17 -4.43
CA PRO A 309 -6.92 9.51 -4.09
C PRO A 309 -6.85 10.42 -5.32
N THR A 310 -7.34 11.65 -5.16
CA THR A 310 -7.19 12.71 -6.16
C THR A 310 -6.16 13.73 -5.69
N ILE A 311 -5.27 14.18 -6.56
CA ILE A 311 -4.30 15.22 -6.25
C ILE A 311 -4.95 16.58 -6.49
N LEU A 312 -5.08 17.36 -5.42
CA LEU A 312 -5.63 18.73 -5.46
C LEU A 312 -4.58 19.80 -5.13
N ASP A 313 -3.40 19.39 -4.69
CA ASP A 313 -2.33 20.29 -4.26
C ASP A 313 -1.46 20.73 -5.44
N SER A 314 -0.84 21.90 -5.28
CA SER A 314 0.22 22.38 -6.16
C SER A 314 1.33 23.03 -5.34
N LEU A 315 2.58 22.87 -5.79
CA LEU A 315 3.74 23.48 -5.17
C LEU A 315 4.38 24.46 -6.16
N SER A 316 4.26 25.75 -5.86
CA SER A 316 4.74 26.85 -6.73
C SER A 316 6.06 27.47 -6.25
N SER A 317 6.72 26.83 -5.29
CA SER A 317 7.93 27.34 -4.65
C SER A 317 8.67 26.22 -3.91
N ASN A 318 10.00 26.30 -3.90
CA ASN A 318 10.89 25.46 -3.09
C ASN A 318 11.41 26.18 -1.83
N LEU A 319 10.98 27.42 -1.56
CA LEU A 319 11.46 28.23 -0.44
C LEU A 319 10.29 28.90 0.30
N GLY A 320 10.29 28.80 1.62
CA GLY A 320 9.29 29.42 2.48
C GLY A 320 9.93 30.35 3.50
N VAL A 321 9.21 31.41 3.85
CA VAL A 321 9.53 32.28 4.98
C VAL A 321 8.43 32.18 6.02
N LEU A 322 8.79 31.99 7.28
CA LEU A 322 7.81 31.92 8.35
C LEU A 322 7.18 33.30 8.63
N LYS A 323 5.84 33.35 8.57
CA LYS A 323 5.05 34.55 8.88
C LYS A 323 4.95 34.79 10.38
N ASN A 324 4.91 33.71 11.15
CA ASN A 324 4.76 33.63 12.61
C ASN A 324 5.64 32.49 13.15
N ASN A 325 5.75 32.36 14.47
CA ASN A 325 6.36 31.17 15.07
C ASN A 325 5.55 29.92 14.66
N GLY A 326 6.25 28.84 14.32
CA GLY A 326 5.66 27.62 13.82
C GLY A 326 6.11 26.41 14.63
N THR A 327 5.20 25.45 14.84
CA THR A 327 5.55 24.15 15.43
C THR A 327 5.67 23.11 14.32
N MET A 328 6.85 22.51 14.21
CA MET A 328 7.11 21.41 13.29
C MET A 328 6.60 20.09 13.89
N ARG A 329 6.08 19.20 13.04
CA ARG A 329 5.51 17.91 13.45
C ARG A 329 6.02 16.75 12.61
N LEU A 330 5.94 15.52 13.15
CA LEU A 330 6.33 14.30 12.42
C LEU A 330 5.40 13.97 11.25
N SER A 331 4.13 14.35 11.36
CA SER A 331 3.08 14.00 10.40
C SER A 331 2.24 15.24 10.06
N PRO A 332 1.55 15.26 8.90
CA PRO A 332 0.67 16.36 8.49
C PRO A 332 -0.67 16.37 9.25
N THR A 333 -0.61 16.34 10.58
CA THR A 333 -1.76 16.44 11.48
C THR A 333 -1.39 17.19 12.76
N SER A 334 -2.34 17.95 13.31
CA SER A 334 -2.16 18.75 14.53
C SER A 334 -1.96 17.90 15.79
N THR A 335 -2.30 16.61 15.76
CA THR A 335 -2.14 15.67 16.87
C THR A 335 -0.79 14.94 16.87
N SER A 336 -0.01 15.06 15.79
CA SER A 336 1.31 14.39 15.68
C SER A 336 2.34 15.00 16.62
N GLU A 337 3.33 14.20 17.03
CA GLU A 337 4.45 14.61 17.89
C GLU A 337 5.13 15.86 17.32
N ARG A 338 5.54 16.75 18.23
CA ARG A 338 6.28 17.96 17.90
C ARG A 338 7.76 17.61 17.75
N VAL A 339 8.35 17.97 16.62
CA VAL A 339 9.78 17.73 16.35
C VAL A 339 10.64 18.95 16.63
N GLY A 340 10.03 20.14 16.59
CA GLY A 340 10.74 21.39 16.81
C GLY A 340 9.84 22.61 16.70
N THR A 341 10.43 23.77 16.92
CA THR A 341 9.78 25.07 16.75
C THR A 341 10.68 25.98 15.94
N LEU A 342 10.07 26.75 15.05
CA LEU A 342 10.74 27.75 14.24
C LEU A 342 10.19 29.13 14.56
N LYS A 343 11.04 30.15 14.37
CA LYS A 343 10.73 31.54 14.67
C LYS A 343 10.22 32.25 13.43
N ARG A 344 9.46 33.33 13.65
CA ARG A 344 9.07 34.26 12.59
C ARG A 344 10.32 34.74 11.83
N ARG A 345 10.21 34.80 10.49
CA ARG A 345 11.27 35.12 9.50
C ARG A 345 12.32 34.04 9.24
N ASP A 346 12.25 32.90 9.92
CA ASP A 346 13.10 31.76 9.54
C ASP A 346 12.79 31.35 8.09
N THR A 347 13.84 30.96 7.36
CA THR A 347 13.74 30.45 6.00
C THR A 347 13.82 28.94 6.00
N VAL A 348 13.01 28.30 5.16
CA VAL A 348 12.90 26.85 5.09
C VAL A 348 12.78 26.41 3.64
N LEU A 349 13.35 25.28 3.30
CA LEU A 349 13.08 24.62 2.02
C LEU A 349 11.71 23.96 2.08
N LEU A 350 10.90 24.16 1.04
CA LEU A 350 9.63 23.47 0.86
C LEU A 350 9.90 22.22 0.01
N LEU A 351 9.83 21.06 0.65
CA LEU A 351 10.07 19.78 -0.03
C LEU A 351 8.79 19.29 -0.71
N GLU A 352 7.68 19.33 0.03
CA GLU A 352 6.40 18.80 -0.41
C GLU A 352 5.21 19.58 0.16
N LYS A 353 4.05 19.40 -0.45
CA LYS A 353 2.76 19.88 0.03
C LYS A 353 1.74 18.76 0.01
N THR A 354 1.08 18.59 1.15
CA THR A 354 -0.04 17.66 1.34
C THR A 354 -1.16 18.37 2.09
N GLY A 355 -2.26 18.61 1.39
CA GLY A 355 -3.37 19.46 1.81
C GLY A 355 -2.91 20.79 2.44
N ASN A 356 -3.17 20.92 3.74
CA ASN A 356 -2.86 22.13 4.50
C ASN A 356 -1.46 22.15 5.12
N TRP A 357 -0.59 21.20 4.79
CA TRP A 357 0.73 21.07 5.39
C TRP A 357 1.82 21.14 4.32
N PHE A 358 2.92 21.78 4.68
CA PHE A 358 4.18 21.72 3.94
C PHE A 358 5.11 20.77 4.68
N HIS A 359 5.69 19.81 3.96
CA HIS A 359 6.89 19.12 4.42
C HIS A 359 8.08 20.04 4.12
N ILE A 360 8.85 20.36 5.15
CA ILE A 360 9.92 21.35 5.07
C ILE A 360 11.25 20.77 5.54
N ARG A 361 12.33 21.42 5.12
CA ARG A 361 13.67 21.22 5.66
C ARG A 361 14.27 22.55 6.08
N THR A 362 14.78 22.60 7.29
CA THR A 362 15.51 23.77 7.82
C THR A 362 16.97 23.75 7.38
N HIS A 363 17.70 24.83 7.65
CA HIS A 363 19.12 24.96 7.28
C HIS A 363 20.02 23.95 8.02
N ASP A 364 19.69 23.62 9.27
CA ASP A 364 20.35 22.57 10.08
C ASP A 364 19.87 21.15 9.72
N SER A 365 19.21 20.99 8.57
CA SER A 365 18.74 19.72 8.01
C SER A 365 17.61 19.02 8.77
N LEU A 366 17.03 19.65 9.79
CA LEU A 366 15.82 19.14 10.45
C LEU A 366 14.63 19.16 9.48
N GLN A 367 13.89 18.06 9.43
CA GLN A 367 12.71 17.90 8.58
C GLN A 367 11.44 17.75 9.41
N GLY A 368 10.31 18.18 8.84
CA GLY A 368 9.00 18.01 9.47
C GLY A 368 7.90 18.79 8.79
N TYR A 369 6.69 18.67 9.31
CA TYR A 369 5.51 19.31 8.77
C TYR A 369 5.18 20.61 9.47
N LEU A 370 4.88 21.64 8.68
CA LEU A 370 4.36 22.92 9.15
C LEU A 370 3.03 23.22 8.48
N TYR A 371 2.09 23.75 9.26
CA TYR A 371 0.78 24.12 8.76
C TYR A 371 0.89 25.35 7.84
N LYS A 372 0.13 25.36 6.74
CA LYS A 372 0.25 26.35 5.65
C LYS A 372 0.14 27.80 6.09
N THR A 373 -0.60 28.10 7.17
CA THR A 373 -0.77 29.47 7.65
C THR A 373 0.50 30.04 8.30
N ALA A 374 1.42 29.18 8.77
CA ALA A 374 2.68 29.61 9.34
C ALA A 374 3.71 30.05 8.28
N ILE A 375 3.54 29.65 7.03
CA ILE A 375 4.54 29.82 5.96
C ILE A 375 4.01 30.75 4.85
N LYS A 376 4.89 31.60 4.33
CA LYS A 376 4.73 32.30 3.06
C LYS A 376 5.67 31.67 2.04
N PRO A 377 5.17 30.94 1.03
CA PRO A 377 5.99 30.51 -0.09
C PRO A 377 6.58 31.71 -0.83
N VAL A 378 7.84 31.61 -1.26
CA VAL A 378 8.54 32.60 -2.07
C VAL A 378 8.49 32.12 -3.52
N PRO A 379 7.75 32.78 -4.43
CA PRO A 379 7.61 32.31 -5.81
C PRO A 379 8.96 32.02 -6.46
N PHE A 380 9.00 31.05 -7.37
CA PHE A 380 10.16 30.88 -8.25
C PHE A 380 10.43 32.20 -8.97
N THR A 381 11.65 32.70 -8.86
CA THR A 381 12.11 33.92 -9.56
C THR A 381 12.51 33.62 -10.98
#